data_AF-A0A9D4M4C3-F1
#
_entry.id   AF-A0A9D4M4C3-F1
#
_cell.length_a   1.000
_cell.length_b   1.000
_cell.length_c   1.000
_cell.angle_alpha   90.00
_cell.angle_beta   90.00
_cell.angle_gamma   90.00
#
_symmetry.space_group_name_H-M   'P 1'
#
loop_
_entity.id
_entity.type
_entity.pdbx_description
1 polymer ?
#
loop_
_entity_poly.entity_id
_entity_poly.type
_entity_poly.pdbx_seq_one_letter_code
_entity_poly.pdbx_strand_id
1 'polypeptide(L)'
;MKISAQIVLVVLFFKFGNSSTSKDIENASVLLQQTISSLEATLEFFEKEHRNLNLDAVLGTRIADGILKVLLHHIDYDQDAWPLSSATIDHIRRLQVRASDVSDKAIPFIAISDPPYYQALGKIIQRDFWTLDFASRDFTKKDFYAAWLPNGEEAMDEKQSDSCIGELLGTGPNTKAKCHISANCWELMTKPGYSGYSLTHQTFYLEIAYQMGCGEEMNQQRVLLNQPPPSDLVNQFCAATFIEAKEIEREGFTGWKSDLFMEQAVLCGLVGYRWFFSEDWLQRIFSWQDPDTGCFKGIPIELLTRGTNSADVKHRIKREEKTLGNGCLCHTTAVATGALAAYVRYIAEYQQMLFQRDQLAT
;
A
#
# COMPACT_ATOMS: atom_id res chain seq x y z
N MET A 1 -29.78 5.06 13.21
CA MET A 1 -29.04 6.31 13.45
C MET A 1 -29.00 7.07 12.13
N LYS A 2 -29.67 8.21 12.02
CA LYS A 2 -29.77 8.99 10.77
C LYS A 2 -28.43 9.70 10.54
N ILE A 3 -27.61 9.21 9.62
CA ILE A 3 -26.45 9.95 9.14
C ILE A 3 -26.99 11.01 8.17
N SER A 4 -26.96 12.26 8.62
CA SER A 4 -27.38 13.41 7.86
C SER A 4 -26.48 13.55 6.62
N ALA A 5 -27.11 13.67 5.45
CA ALA A 5 -26.45 13.91 4.18
C ALA A 5 -25.85 15.32 4.15
N GLN A 6 -24.59 15.43 4.57
CA GLN A 6 -23.69 16.53 4.22
C GLN A 6 -22.32 15.93 3.85
N ILE A 7 -22.26 15.28 2.68
CA ILE A 7 -20.99 15.03 1.99
C ILE A 7 -21.10 15.79 0.67
N VAL A 8 -20.88 17.10 0.78
CA VAL A 8 -20.64 18.01 -0.33
C VAL A 8 -19.30 18.68 -0.04
N LEU A 9 -18.35 18.46 -0.93
CA LEU A 9 -17.06 19.15 -1.07
C LEU A 9 -16.13 19.16 0.17
N VAL A 10 -15.26 18.16 0.24
CA VAL A 10 -13.87 18.38 0.67
C VAL A 10 -12.99 17.74 -0.40
N VAL A 11 -12.88 18.43 -1.53
CA VAL A 11 -11.76 18.24 -2.45
C VAL A 11 -10.53 18.74 -1.70
N LEU A 12 -9.45 17.98 -1.74
CA LEU A 12 -8.10 18.30 -1.27
C LEU A 12 -7.86 19.82 -1.18
N PHE A 13 -8.04 20.39 0.02
CA PHE A 13 -7.27 21.56 0.38
C PHE A 13 -6.00 21.03 1.01
N PHE A 14 -4.92 20.97 0.21
CA PHE A 14 -3.73 21.62 0.71
C PHE A 14 -4.21 22.98 1.27
N LYS A 15 -3.96 23.30 2.54
CA LYS A 15 -4.42 24.56 3.13
C LYS A 15 -3.65 25.73 2.49
N PHE A 16 -3.99 26.10 1.27
CA PHE A 16 -3.46 27.27 0.58
C PHE A 16 -4.64 28.08 0.05
N GLY A 17 -5.03 29.11 0.81
CA GLY A 17 -6.01 30.08 0.36
C GLY A 17 -5.43 30.95 -0.76
N ASN A 18 -6.23 31.30 -1.79
CA ASN A 18 -5.94 32.29 -2.86
C ASN A 18 -4.44 32.42 -3.24
N SER A 19 -3.75 31.30 -3.34
CA SER A 19 -2.31 31.19 -3.58
C SER A 19 -2.08 31.17 -5.09
N SER A 20 -1.02 31.82 -5.57
CA SER A 20 -0.58 31.72 -6.96
C SER A 20 -0.10 30.29 -7.26
N THR A 21 -0.47 29.70 -8.40
CA THR A 21 -0.07 28.35 -8.84
C THR A 21 1.42 28.05 -8.63
N SER A 22 2.29 29.04 -8.86
CA SER A 22 3.73 28.96 -8.64
C SER A 22 4.14 28.60 -7.21
N LYS A 23 3.45 29.15 -6.20
CA LYS A 23 3.73 28.90 -4.77
C LYS A 23 3.30 27.49 -4.37
N ASP A 24 2.22 26.98 -4.96
CA ASP A 24 1.75 25.61 -4.68
C ASP A 24 2.70 24.57 -5.30
N ILE A 25 3.28 24.86 -6.49
CA ILE A 25 4.33 24.04 -7.11
C ILE A 25 5.61 24.05 -6.25
N GLU A 26 6.00 25.20 -5.67
CA GLU A 26 7.16 25.32 -4.78
C GLU A 26 6.96 24.49 -3.51
N ASN A 27 5.80 24.62 -2.85
CA ASN A 27 5.47 23.83 -1.65
C ASN A 27 5.49 22.32 -1.94
N ALA A 28 4.90 21.91 -3.08
CA ALA A 28 4.92 20.51 -3.52
C ALA A 28 6.36 20.03 -3.80
N SER A 29 7.24 20.90 -4.32
CA SER A 29 8.64 20.56 -4.54
C SER A 29 9.38 20.27 -3.24
N VAL A 30 9.17 21.09 -2.20
CA VAL A 30 9.76 20.88 -0.87
C VAL A 30 9.29 19.55 -0.28
N LEU A 31 7.97 19.29 -0.34
CA LEU A 31 7.39 18.05 0.17
C LEU A 31 7.90 16.82 -0.59
N LEU A 32 8.06 16.92 -1.92
CA LEU A 32 8.64 15.86 -2.74
C LEU A 32 10.06 15.53 -2.30
N GLN A 33 10.92 16.54 -2.08
CA GLN A 33 12.31 16.32 -1.66
C GLN A 33 12.39 15.67 -0.26
N GLN A 34 11.53 16.08 0.66
CA GLN A 34 11.43 15.44 1.98
C GLN A 34 11.01 13.97 1.86
N THR A 35 10.02 13.68 1.00
CA THR A 35 9.53 12.32 0.76
C THR A 35 10.60 11.43 0.13
N ILE A 36 11.31 11.95 -0.88
CA ILE A 36 12.45 11.26 -1.53
C ILE A 36 13.52 10.92 -0.49
N SER A 37 13.87 11.87 0.39
CA SER A 37 14.87 11.66 1.44
C SER A 37 14.42 10.60 2.45
N SER A 38 13.15 10.62 2.85
CA SER A 38 12.56 9.63 3.76
C SER A 38 12.53 8.22 3.14
N LEU A 39 12.16 8.12 1.86
CA LEU A 39 12.19 6.85 1.11
C LEU A 39 13.64 6.33 0.97
N GLU A 40 14.58 7.21 0.67
CA GLU A 40 16.01 6.87 0.58
C GLU A 40 16.53 6.27 1.88
N ALA A 41 16.25 6.92 3.03
CA ALA A 41 16.66 6.42 4.33
C ALA A 41 16.11 5.02 4.62
N THR A 42 14.86 4.76 4.22
CA THR A 42 14.22 3.45 4.38
C THR A 42 14.87 2.37 3.51
N LEU A 43 15.16 2.70 2.25
CA LEU A 43 15.84 1.79 1.32
C LEU A 43 17.29 1.52 1.71
N GLU A 44 18.00 2.50 2.26
CA GLU A 44 19.34 2.32 2.82
C GLU A 44 19.36 1.42 4.05
N PHE A 45 18.35 1.53 4.90
CA PHE A 45 18.17 0.63 6.02
C PHE A 45 17.99 -0.82 5.54
N PHE A 46 17.04 -1.05 4.63
CA PHE A 46 16.83 -2.39 4.07
C PHE A 46 18.03 -2.92 3.28
N GLU A 47 18.79 -2.06 2.60
CA GLU A 47 20.04 -2.44 1.95
C GLU A 47 21.07 -2.97 2.97
N LYS A 48 21.20 -2.33 4.13
CA LYS A 48 22.08 -2.80 5.21
C LYS A 48 21.57 -4.11 5.82
N GLU A 49 20.25 -4.25 5.98
CA GLU A 49 19.58 -5.39 6.59
C GLU A 49 19.22 -6.53 5.60
N HIS A 50 19.63 -6.47 4.32
CA HIS A 50 19.16 -7.38 3.25
C HIS A 50 19.21 -8.88 3.59
N ARG A 51 20.15 -9.31 4.44
CA ARG A 51 20.30 -10.72 4.87
C ARG A 51 19.29 -11.13 5.94
N ASN A 52 18.75 -10.16 6.66
CA ASN A 52 17.83 -10.32 7.78
C ASN A 52 16.39 -10.00 7.40
N LEU A 53 16.11 -9.51 6.19
CA LEU A 53 14.75 -9.24 5.74
C LEU A 53 13.88 -10.51 5.67
N ASN A 54 12.59 -10.36 5.90
CA ASN A 54 11.57 -11.37 5.58
C ASN A 54 10.93 -11.07 4.20
N LEU A 55 9.93 -11.86 3.81
CA LEU A 55 9.22 -11.67 2.54
C LEU A 55 8.49 -10.32 2.47
N ASP A 56 7.86 -9.88 3.56
CA ASP A 56 7.14 -8.60 3.62
C ASP A 56 8.05 -7.40 3.30
N ALA A 57 9.24 -7.37 3.89
CA ALA A 57 10.21 -6.33 3.59
C ALA A 57 10.56 -6.28 2.10
N VAL A 58 10.71 -7.44 1.46
CA VAL A 58 10.95 -7.51 0.01
C VAL A 58 9.70 -7.15 -0.80
N LEU A 59 8.51 -7.52 -0.33
CA LEU A 59 7.25 -7.10 -0.93
C LEU A 59 7.15 -5.56 -0.96
N GLY A 60 7.44 -4.88 0.15
CA GLY A 60 7.45 -3.42 0.23
C GLY A 60 8.45 -2.78 -0.74
N THR A 61 9.66 -3.31 -0.86
CA THR A 61 10.65 -2.79 -1.83
C THR A 61 10.28 -3.08 -3.28
N ARG A 62 9.59 -4.19 -3.56
CA ARG A 62 9.06 -4.49 -4.90
C ARG A 62 7.88 -3.60 -5.29
N ILE A 63 7.01 -3.28 -4.33
CA ILE A 63 5.94 -2.30 -4.53
C ILE A 63 6.54 -0.92 -4.82
N ALA A 64 7.54 -0.49 -4.05
CA ALA A 64 8.23 0.78 -4.30
C ALA A 64 8.93 0.81 -5.68
N ASP A 65 9.65 -0.27 -6.06
CA ASP A 65 10.22 -0.42 -7.40
C ASP A 65 9.15 -0.25 -8.50
N GLY A 66 8.02 -0.96 -8.39
CA GLY A 66 6.92 -0.89 -9.35
C GLY A 66 6.29 0.51 -9.46
N ILE A 67 6.00 1.15 -8.33
CA ILE A 67 5.42 2.50 -8.31
C ILE A 67 6.36 3.51 -8.97
N LEU A 68 7.64 3.49 -8.62
CA LEU A 68 8.61 4.44 -9.17
C LEU A 68 8.88 4.17 -10.65
N LYS A 69 8.86 2.90 -11.10
CA LYS A 69 8.91 2.54 -12.52
C LYS A 69 7.75 3.15 -13.32
N VAL A 70 6.52 3.05 -12.81
CA VAL A 70 5.34 3.66 -13.46
C VAL A 70 5.53 5.17 -13.58
N LEU A 71 5.91 5.84 -12.49
CA LEU A 71 6.15 7.28 -12.51
C LEU A 71 7.22 7.68 -13.53
N LEU A 72 8.37 6.99 -13.52
CA LEU A 72 9.47 7.26 -14.45
C LEU A 72 9.06 7.01 -15.90
N HIS A 73 8.26 5.98 -16.17
CA HIS A 73 7.73 5.71 -17.50
C HIS A 73 6.85 6.87 -17.99
N HIS A 74 5.98 7.44 -17.14
CA HIS A 74 5.17 8.60 -17.53
C HIS A 74 6.00 9.87 -17.72
N ILE A 75 7.03 10.08 -16.90
CA ILE A 75 7.98 11.20 -17.05
C ILE A 75 8.74 11.06 -18.37
N ASP A 76 9.29 9.88 -18.66
CA ASP A 76 10.10 9.64 -19.87
C ASP A 76 9.26 9.68 -21.15
N TYR A 77 7.95 9.41 -21.08
CA TYR A 77 7.02 9.52 -22.21
C TYR A 77 6.80 10.97 -22.66
N ASP A 78 6.68 11.91 -21.72
CA ASP A 78 6.43 13.34 -22.00
C ASP A 78 7.12 14.23 -20.96
N GLN A 79 8.43 14.39 -21.08
CA GLN A 79 9.24 15.11 -20.08
C GLN A 79 8.82 16.56 -19.90
N ASP A 80 8.36 17.22 -20.96
CA ASP A 80 7.95 18.63 -20.94
C ASP A 80 6.66 18.87 -20.13
N ALA A 81 5.87 17.82 -19.87
CA ALA A 81 4.68 17.92 -19.05
C ALA A 81 4.96 17.99 -17.53
N TRP A 82 6.18 17.69 -17.08
CA TRP A 82 6.51 17.57 -15.66
C TRP A 82 7.40 18.71 -15.19
N PRO A 83 6.98 19.52 -14.19
CA PRO A 83 7.81 20.60 -13.64
C PRO A 83 8.86 20.05 -12.64
N LEU A 84 9.54 18.96 -12.98
CA LEU A 84 10.55 18.32 -12.14
C LEU A 84 11.95 18.64 -12.67
N SER A 85 12.87 18.97 -11.78
CA SER A 85 14.28 19.14 -12.16
C SER A 85 14.90 17.80 -12.57
N SER A 86 15.90 17.84 -13.48
CA SER A 86 16.66 16.64 -13.84
C SER A 86 17.29 15.95 -12.63
N ALA A 87 17.78 16.72 -11.65
CA ALA A 87 18.32 16.19 -10.40
C ALA A 87 17.27 15.38 -9.60
N THR A 88 16.03 15.87 -9.55
CA THR A 88 14.90 15.17 -8.91
C THR A 88 14.58 13.86 -9.63
N ILE A 89 14.47 13.90 -10.97
CA ILE A 89 14.17 12.73 -11.80
C ILE A 89 15.27 11.67 -11.62
N ASP A 90 16.53 12.08 -11.65
CA ASP A 90 17.67 11.18 -11.45
C ASP A 90 17.70 10.58 -10.03
N HIS A 91 17.23 11.32 -9.01
CA HIS A 91 17.10 10.78 -7.66
C HIS A 91 16.02 9.72 -7.58
N ILE A 92 14.84 9.98 -8.15
CA ILE A 92 13.74 9.00 -8.26
C ILE A 92 14.23 7.73 -8.98
N ARG A 93 14.99 7.88 -10.08
CA ARG A 93 15.58 6.76 -10.82
C ARG A 93 16.57 5.96 -9.98
N ARG A 94 17.42 6.61 -9.18
CA ARG A 94 18.31 5.92 -8.23
C ARG A 94 17.54 5.16 -7.16
N LEU A 95 16.45 5.72 -6.63
CA LEU A 95 15.61 5.05 -5.63
C LEU A 95 14.91 3.82 -6.20
N GLN A 96 14.39 3.91 -7.43
CA GLN A 96 13.80 2.79 -8.15
C GLN A 96 14.81 1.64 -8.30
N VAL A 97 16.03 1.93 -8.79
CA VAL A 97 17.10 0.94 -8.94
C VAL A 97 17.47 0.35 -7.58
N ARG A 98 17.65 1.18 -6.54
CA ARG A 98 17.98 0.71 -5.19
C ARG A 98 16.90 -0.22 -4.63
N ALA A 99 15.63 0.11 -4.79
CA ALA A 99 14.52 -0.74 -4.34
C ALA A 99 14.53 -2.12 -5.04
N SER A 100 14.79 -2.16 -6.35
CA SER A 100 14.99 -3.42 -7.07
C SER A 100 16.21 -4.20 -6.54
N ASP A 101 17.34 -3.54 -6.36
CA ASP A 101 18.60 -4.17 -5.95
C ASP A 101 18.52 -4.75 -4.52
N VAL A 102 17.88 -4.04 -3.59
CA VAL A 102 17.62 -4.54 -2.23
C VAL A 102 16.82 -5.84 -2.30
N SER A 103 15.77 -5.85 -3.10
CA SER A 103 14.93 -7.04 -3.29
C SER A 103 15.74 -8.22 -3.85
N ASP A 104 16.52 -7.98 -4.91
CA ASP A 104 17.33 -9.02 -5.55
C ASP A 104 18.41 -9.59 -4.62
N LYS A 105 19.01 -8.75 -3.77
CA LYS A 105 19.99 -9.17 -2.75
C LYS A 105 19.36 -9.99 -1.63
N ALA A 106 18.13 -9.67 -1.22
CA ALA A 106 17.45 -10.31 -0.08
C ALA A 106 16.79 -11.66 -0.44
N ILE A 107 16.24 -11.79 -1.64
CA ILE A 107 15.48 -12.98 -2.08
C ILE A 107 16.24 -14.31 -1.85
N PRO A 108 17.53 -14.47 -2.20
CA PRO A 108 18.26 -15.71 -1.95
C PRO A 108 18.34 -16.08 -0.47
N PHE A 109 18.42 -15.10 0.43
CA PHE A 109 18.45 -15.34 1.89
C PHE A 109 17.07 -15.75 2.41
N ILE A 110 15.99 -15.19 1.86
CA ILE A 110 14.62 -15.58 2.22
C ILE A 110 14.33 -17.01 1.78
N ALA A 111 14.71 -17.37 0.55
CA ALA A 111 14.53 -18.73 0.03
C ALA A 111 15.23 -19.81 0.87
N ILE A 112 16.28 -19.45 1.62
CA ILE A 112 17.02 -20.33 2.52
C ILE A 112 16.48 -20.26 3.95
N SER A 113 16.19 -19.06 4.46
CA SER A 113 15.79 -18.85 5.86
C SER A 113 14.35 -19.23 6.13
N ASP A 114 13.46 -19.06 5.15
CA ASP A 114 12.06 -19.50 5.21
C ASP A 114 11.59 -20.11 3.87
N PRO A 115 12.01 -21.35 3.56
CA PRO A 115 11.64 -22.01 2.31
C PRO A 115 10.12 -22.20 2.13
N PRO A 116 9.32 -22.61 3.15
CA PRO A 116 7.87 -22.74 2.99
C PRO A 116 7.20 -21.42 2.59
N TYR A 117 7.55 -20.31 3.24
CA TYR A 117 6.93 -19.02 2.94
C TYR A 117 7.34 -18.51 1.54
N TYR A 118 8.62 -18.66 1.19
CA TYR A 118 9.11 -18.35 -0.16
C TYR A 118 8.45 -19.21 -1.24
N GLN A 119 8.22 -20.50 -0.99
CA GLN A 119 7.54 -21.38 -1.96
C GLN A 119 6.07 -20.99 -2.15
N ALA A 120 5.40 -20.55 -1.08
CA ALA A 120 4.01 -20.13 -1.13
C ALA A 120 3.85 -18.80 -1.87
N LEU A 121 4.61 -17.77 -1.50
CA LEU A 121 4.37 -16.40 -1.96
C LEU A 121 5.48 -15.82 -2.84
N GLY A 122 6.60 -16.52 -3.06
CA GLY A 122 7.78 -15.98 -3.76
C GLY A 122 7.54 -15.46 -5.18
N LYS A 123 6.40 -15.79 -5.81
CA LYS A 123 5.99 -15.24 -7.10
C LYS A 123 5.62 -13.75 -7.04
N ILE A 124 5.09 -13.27 -5.92
CA ILE A 124 4.65 -11.87 -5.79
C ILE A 124 5.81 -10.91 -5.52
N ILE A 125 6.99 -11.44 -5.17
CA ILE A 125 8.21 -10.64 -4.94
C ILE A 125 9.17 -10.66 -6.15
N GLN A 126 8.69 -11.11 -7.31
CA GLN A 126 9.46 -11.08 -8.55
C GLN A 126 9.48 -9.66 -9.13
N ARG A 127 10.49 -9.38 -9.98
CA ARG A 127 10.56 -8.11 -10.72
C ARG A 127 9.28 -7.88 -11.51
N ASP A 128 8.88 -6.61 -11.58
CA ASP A 128 7.74 -6.11 -12.36
C ASP A 128 6.36 -6.63 -11.94
N PHE A 129 6.27 -7.47 -10.90
CA PHE A 129 4.98 -7.95 -10.39
C PHE A 129 4.09 -6.82 -9.85
N TRP A 130 4.67 -5.72 -9.36
CA TRP A 130 3.92 -4.59 -8.79
C TRP A 130 3.96 -3.33 -9.65
N THR A 131 4.28 -3.45 -10.94
CA THR A 131 4.23 -2.33 -11.90
C THR A 131 2.78 -2.10 -12.34
N LEU A 132 1.96 -1.55 -11.44
CA LEU A 132 0.54 -1.31 -11.63
C LEU A 132 0.27 0.14 -12.08
N ASP A 133 -0.08 0.31 -13.36
CA ASP A 133 -0.34 1.63 -13.96
C ASP A 133 -1.83 1.99 -13.95
N PHE A 134 -2.39 2.17 -12.75
CA PHE A 134 -3.72 2.75 -12.60
C PHE A 134 -3.65 4.28 -12.59
N ALA A 135 -4.54 4.93 -13.33
CA ALA A 135 -4.67 6.38 -13.29
C ALA A 135 -5.08 6.87 -11.89
N SER A 136 -4.47 7.97 -11.44
CA SER A 136 -4.87 8.66 -10.23
C SER A 136 -6.35 9.09 -10.31
N ARG A 137 -7.13 8.77 -9.28
CA ARG A 137 -8.56 9.03 -9.22
C ARG A 137 -9.05 9.38 -7.81
N ASP A 138 -10.12 10.16 -7.78
CA ASP A 138 -10.87 10.46 -6.56
C ASP A 138 -11.95 9.40 -6.30
N PHE A 139 -12.39 9.30 -5.06
CA PHE A 139 -13.62 8.57 -4.75
C PHE A 139 -14.85 9.29 -5.31
N THR A 140 -15.79 8.51 -5.83
CA THR A 140 -17.12 8.96 -6.23
C THR A 140 -18.13 8.76 -5.12
N LYS A 141 -19.29 9.43 -5.21
CA LYS A 141 -20.41 9.14 -4.30
C LYS A 141 -20.85 7.67 -4.38
N LYS A 142 -20.79 7.06 -5.57
CA LYS A 142 -21.16 5.65 -5.77
C LYS A 142 -20.26 4.74 -4.92
N ASP A 143 -18.97 5.02 -4.88
CA ASP A 143 -18.00 4.21 -4.12
C ASP A 143 -18.36 4.18 -2.63
N PHE A 144 -18.67 5.34 -2.04
CA PHE A 144 -19.09 5.41 -0.63
C PHE A 144 -20.47 4.82 -0.36
N TYR A 145 -21.44 4.98 -1.26
CA TYR A 145 -22.76 4.36 -1.08
C TYR A 145 -22.72 2.84 -1.20
N ALA A 146 -21.79 2.31 -1.99
CA ALA A 146 -21.59 0.87 -2.15
C ALA A 146 -20.62 0.27 -1.12
N ALA A 147 -19.88 1.10 -0.38
CA ALA A 147 -18.90 0.65 0.59
C ALA A 147 -19.56 -0.19 1.69
N TRP A 148 -19.04 -1.39 1.89
CA TRP A 148 -19.44 -2.25 2.99
C TRP A 148 -18.70 -1.81 4.24
N LEU A 149 -19.42 -1.09 5.10
CA LEU A 149 -18.81 -0.59 6.33
C LEU A 149 -18.32 -1.77 7.20
N PRO A 150 -17.13 -1.64 7.80
CA PRO A 150 -16.64 -2.64 8.72
C PRO A 150 -17.65 -2.88 9.85
N ASN A 151 -18.02 -4.14 10.09
CA ASN A 151 -19.10 -4.50 11.01
C ASN A 151 -18.65 -5.42 12.16
N GLY A 152 -17.35 -5.62 12.33
CA GLY A 152 -16.77 -6.47 13.34
C GLY A 152 -15.25 -6.36 13.40
N GLU A 153 -14.63 -7.27 14.15
CA GLU A 153 -13.18 -7.42 14.26
C GLU A 153 -12.59 -8.23 13.08
N GLU A 154 -11.27 -8.42 13.08
CA GLU A 154 -10.53 -9.27 12.13
C GLU A 154 -11.25 -10.61 11.90
N ALA A 155 -11.59 -10.89 10.64
CA ALA A 155 -12.40 -12.04 10.26
C ALA A 155 -11.60 -13.12 9.54
N MET A 156 -10.36 -12.80 9.15
CA MET A 156 -9.44 -13.68 8.44
C MET A 156 -8.07 -13.59 9.09
N ASP A 157 -7.43 -14.73 9.33
CA ASP A 157 -6.03 -14.76 9.70
C ASP A 157 -5.10 -14.81 8.47
N GLU A 158 -3.84 -14.45 8.68
CA GLU A 158 -2.80 -14.41 7.65
C GLU A 158 -2.63 -15.75 6.92
N LYS A 159 -2.76 -16.89 7.63
CA LYS A 159 -2.61 -18.21 7.02
C LYS A 159 -3.75 -18.54 6.06
N GLN A 160 -4.97 -18.15 6.43
CA GLN A 160 -6.12 -18.28 5.54
C GLN A 160 -5.94 -17.39 4.31
N SER A 161 -5.47 -16.16 4.50
CA SER A 161 -5.19 -15.23 3.41
C SER A 161 -4.13 -15.77 2.44
N ASP A 162 -2.98 -16.18 2.97
CA ASP A 162 -1.86 -16.72 2.20
C ASP A 162 -2.21 -18.02 1.49
N SER A 163 -3.02 -18.86 2.11
CA SER A 163 -3.54 -20.07 1.45
C SER A 163 -4.36 -19.71 0.21
N CYS A 164 -5.21 -18.69 0.30
CA CYS A 164 -6.02 -18.23 -0.83
C CYS A 164 -5.18 -17.53 -1.90
N ILE A 165 -4.18 -16.73 -1.52
CA ILE A 165 -3.19 -16.21 -2.46
C ILE A 165 -2.46 -17.38 -3.16
N GLY A 166 -2.13 -18.44 -2.44
CA GLY A 166 -1.52 -19.65 -2.99
C GLY A 166 -2.36 -20.32 -4.09
N GLU A 167 -3.69 -20.22 -4.05
CA GLU A 167 -4.58 -20.70 -5.12
C GLU A 167 -4.47 -19.85 -6.39
N LEU A 168 -4.36 -18.52 -6.27
CA LEU A 168 -4.08 -17.64 -7.40
C LEU A 168 -2.73 -17.98 -8.06
N LEU A 169 -1.72 -18.18 -7.21
CA LEU A 169 -0.34 -18.41 -7.63
C LEU A 169 -0.09 -19.83 -8.16
N GLY A 170 -0.97 -20.80 -7.88
CA GLY A 170 -0.72 -22.21 -8.14
C GLY A 170 0.41 -22.77 -7.28
N THR A 171 0.60 -22.22 -6.08
CA THR A 171 1.60 -22.63 -5.09
C THR A 171 0.96 -23.30 -3.88
N GLY A 172 -0.37 -23.21 -3.75
CA GLY A 172 -1.13 -23.76 -2.64
C GLY A 172 -0.95 -25.28 -2.44
N PRO A 173 -1.34 -25.80 -1.27
CA PRO A 173 -1.23 -27.22 -0.95
C PRO A 173 -2.24 -28.07 -1.75
N ASN A 174 -3.40 -27.49 -2.08
CA ASN A 174 -4.53 -28.20 -2.70
C ASN A 174 -4.43 -28.28 -4.22
N THR A 175 -3.77 -27.30 -4.85
CA THR A 175 -3.65 -27.22 -6.30
C THR A 175 -2.33 -26.56 -6.69
N LYS A 176 -1.73 -27.09 -7.76
CA LYS A 176 -0.59 -26.45 -8.45
C LYS A 176 -1.01 -25.73 -9.73
N ALA A 177 -2.31 -25.75 -10.05
CA ALA A 177 -2.86 -24.99 -11.16
C ALA A 177 -3.01 -23.53 -10.77
N LYS A 178 -2.43 -22.65 -11.58
CA LYS A 178 -2.58 -21.19 -11.46
C LYS A 178 -4.03 -20.78 -11.68
N CYS A 179 -4.51 -19.79 -10.93
CA CYS A 179 -5.87 -19.25 -11.02
C CYS A 179 -6.98 -20.29 -10.82
N HIS A 180 -6.72 -21.37 -10.07
CA HIS A 180 -7.78 -22.30 -9.67
C HIS A 180 -8.33 -21.86 -8.30
N ILE A 181 -9.32 -20.98 -8.33
CA ILE A 181 -9.88 -20.35 -7.13
C ILE A 181 -10.99 -21.24 -6.56
N SER A 182 -10.85 -21.67 -5.32
CA SER A 182 -11.92 -22.40 -4.63
C SER A 182 -13.07 -21.46 -4.24
N ALA A 183 -14.29 -22.00 -4.19
CA ALA A 183 -15.45 -21.24 -3.69
C ALA A 183 -15.19 -20.70 -2.28
N ASN A 184 -14.51 -21.48 -1.42
CA ASN A 184 -14.14 -21.04 -0.06
C ASN A 184 -13.23 -19.81 -0.08
N CYS A 185 -12.17 -19.81 -0.90
CA CYS A 185 -11.26 -18.66 -0.97
C CYS A 185 -11.92 -17.46 -1.62
N TRP A 186 -12.73 -17.66 -2.65
CA TRP A 186 -13.48 -16.57 -3.24
C TRP A 186 -14.47 -15.95 -2.25
N GLU A 187 -15.26 -16.76 -1.53
CA GLU A 187 -16.18 -16.29 -0.49
C GLU A 187 -15.46 -15.56 0.62
N LEU A 188 -14.36 -16.12 1.15
CA LEU A 188 -13.58 -15.51 2.23
C LEU A 188 -13.01 -14.14 1.80
N MET A 189 -12.35 -14.10 0.63
CA MET A 189 -11.65 -12.89 0.15
C MET A 189 -12.58 -11.82 -0.42
N THR A 190 -13.86 -12.13 -0.63
CA THR A 190 -14.85 -11.16 -1.15
C THR A 190 -16.02 -10.91 -0.20
N LYS A 191 -15.96 -11.47 1.02
CA LYS A 191 -17.01 -11.32 2.03
C LYS A 191 -17.11 -9.86 2.49
N PRO A 192 -18.31 -9.26 2.44
CA PRO A 192 -18.49 -7.91 2.94
C PRO A 192 -18.23 -7.71 4.44
N GLY A 193 -17.81 -6.50 4.81
CA GLY A 193 -17.84 -5.98 6.18
C GLY A 193 -16.60 -6.24 7.02
N TYR A 194 -15.48 -6.65 6.40
CA TYR A 194 -14.20 -6.80 7.10
C TYR A 194 -13.64 -5.45 7.56
N SER A 195 -12.78 -5.50 8.60
CA SER A 195 -12.01 -4.39 9.16
C SER A 195 -10.51 -4.74 9.15
N GLY A 196 -9.67 -3.73 9.36
CA GLY A 196 -8.24 -3.94 9.61
C GLY A 196 -7.50 -4.67 8.48
N TYR A 197 -6.61 -5.58 8.87
CA TYR A 197 -5.80 -6.38 7.95
C TYR A 197 -6.67 -7.30 7.10
N SER A 198 -7.77 -7.82 7.63
CA SER A 198 -8.71 -8.61 6.84
C SER A 198 -9.22 -7.81 5.64
N LEU A 199 -9.55 -6.52 5.83
CA LEU A 199 -10.03 -5.64 4.76
C LEU A 199 -8.94 -5.31 3.74
N THR A 200 -7.73 -4.96 4.18
CA THR A 200 -6.61 -4.68 3.28
C THR A 200 -6.21 -5.91 2.46
N HIS A 201 -6.26 -7.11 3.07
CA HIS A 201 -5.98 -8.36 2.38
C HIS A 201 -7.02 -8.72 1.31
N GLN A 202 -8.27 -8.23 1.39
CA GLN A 202 -9.25 -8.40 0.30
C GLN A 202 -8.83 -7.61 -0.94
N THR A 203 -8.37 -6.37 -0.75
CA THR A 203 -7.82 -5.54 -1.83
C THR A 203 -6.56 -6.18 -2.41
N PHE A 204 -5.61 -6.57 -1.55
CA PHE A 204 -4.36 -7.23 -1.94
C PHE A 204 -4.59 -8.52 -2.74
N TYR A 205 -5.55 -9.34 -2.34
CA TYR A 205 -5.93 -10.56 -3.07
C TYR A 205 -6.39 -10.26 -4.50
N LEU A 206 -7.25 -9.25 -4.68
CA LEU A 206 -7.76 -8.88 -6.00
C LEU A 206 -6.67 -8.24 -6.88
N GLU A 207 -5.73 -7.50 -6.30
CA GLU A 207 -4.55 -6.98 -6.99
C GLU A 207 -3.63 -8.10 -7.49
N ILE A 208 -3.35 -9.08 -6.64
CA ILE A 208 -2.57 -10.28 -7.03
C ILE A 208 -3.31 -11.05 -8.13
N ALA A 209 -4.62 -11.25 -7.99
CA ALA A 209 -5.41 -11.95 -8.99
C ALA A 209 -5.39 -11.23 -10.35
N TYR A 210 -5.42 -9.89 -10.34
CA TYR A 210 -5.26 -9.07 -11.53
C TYR A 210 -3.88 -9.28 -12.17
N GLN A 211 -2.78 -9.17 -11.41
CA GLN A 211 -1.42 -9.35 -11.93
C GLN A 211 -1.14 -10.77 -12.41
N MET A 212 -1.77 -11.76 -11.79
CA MET A 212 -1.73 -13.14 -12.25
C MET A 212 -2.59 -13.37 -13.50
N GLY A 213 -3.42 -12.42 -13.94
CA GLY A 213 -4.30 -12.61 -15.10
C GLY A 213 -5.44 -13.59 -14.82
N CYS A 214 -5.90 -13.69 -13.57
CA CYS A 214 -6.99 -14.58 -13.17
C CYS A 214 -8.40 -14.03 -13.49
N GLY A 215 -8.51 -13.10 -14.45
CA GLY A 215 -9.74 -12.37 -14.74
C GLY A 215 -10.92 -13.25 -15.12
N GLU A 216 -10.70 -14.31 -15.90
CA GLU A 216 -11.74 -15.26 -16.30
C GLU A 216 -12.28 -16.03 -15.09
N GLU A 217 -11.41 -16.60 -14.25
CA GLU A 217 -11.81 -17.33 -13.06
C GLU A 217 -12.57 -16.42 -12.08
N MET A 218 -12.05 -15.23 -11.78
CA MET A 218 -12.74 -14.26 -10.93
C MET A 218 -14.13 -13.91 -11.48
N ASN A 219 -14.25 -13.81 -12.80
CA ASN A 219 -15.51 -13.54 -13.48
C ASN A 219 -16.50 -14.71 -13.35
N GLN A 220 -16.03 -15.95 -13.38
CA GLN A 220 -16.87 -17.13 -13.15
C GLN A 220 -17.34 -17.18 -11.69
N GLN A 221 -16.42 -17.03 -10.73
CA GLN A 221 -16.73 -17.07 -9.31
C GLN A 221 -17.76 -16.00 -8.88
N ARG A 222 -17.59 -14.75 -9.33
CA ARG A 222 -18.58 -13.69 -9.04
C ARG A 222 -19.97 -14.00 -9.61
N VAL A 223 -20.06 -14.68 -10.76
CA VAL A 223 -21.35 -14.99 -11.41
C VAL A 223 -22.06 -16.07 -10.58
N LEU A 224 -21.32 -17.08 -10.11
CA LEU A 224 -21.85 -18.13 -9.24
C LEU A 224 -22.42 -17.56 -7.94
N LEU A 225 -21.77 -16.55 -7.34
CA LEU A 225 -22.23 -15.92 -6.10
C LEU A 225 -23.09 -14.67 -6.29
N ASN A 226 -23.45 -14.33 -7.54
CA ASN A 226 -24.21 -13.11 -7.87
C ASN A 226 -23.60 -11.82 -7.26
N GLN A 227 -22.28 -11.70 -7.37
CA GLN A 227 -21.50 -10.58 -6.87
C GLN A 227 -21.17 -9.55 -7.96
N PRO A 228 -20.88 -8.29 -7.57
CA PRO A 228 -20.45 -7.28 -8.52
C PRO A 228 -19.12 -7.64 -9.21
N PRO A 229 -18.76 -6.95 -10.30
CA PRO A 229 -17.45 -7.12 -10.94
C PRO A 229 -16.28 -6.95 -9.96
N PRO A 230 -15.12 -7.60 -10.17
CA PRO A 230 -14.00 -7.49 -9.24
C PRO A 230 -13.48 -6.06 -9.08
N SER A 231 -13.56 -5.25 -10.14
CA SER A 231 -13.25 -3.81 -10.08
C SER A 231 -14.18 -3.04 -9.12
N ASP A 232 -15.47 -3.41 -9.10
CA ASP A 232 -16.44 -2.79 -8.20
C ASP A 232 -16.21 -3.25 -6.75
N LEU A 233 -15.73 -4.49 -6.53
CA LEU A 233 -15.29 -4.95 -5.21
C LEU A 233 -14.08 -4.16 -4.70
N VAL A 234 -13.05 -3.97 -5.53
CA VAL A 234 -11.88 -3.12 -5.18
C VAL A 234 -12.33 -1.70 -4.81
N ASN A 235 -13.24 -1.10 -5.57
CA ASN A 235 -13.75 0.24 -5.25
C ASN A 235 -14.47 0.27 -3.89
N GLN A 236 -15.25 -0.76 -3.58
CA GLN A 236 -15.99 -0.88 -2.31
C GLN A 236 -15.05 -1.10 -1.12
N PHE A 237 -14.04 -1.97 -1.28
CA PHE A 237 -13.04 -2.22 -0.25
C PHE A 237 -12.21 -0.97 0.01
N CYS A 238 -11.70 -0.32 -1.03
CA CYS A 238 -10.93 0.91 -0.84
C CYS A 238 -11.73 2.07 -0.26
N ALA A 239 -13.02 2.19 -0.57
CA ALA A 239 -13.89 3.16 0.08
C ALA A 239 -14.08 2.86 1.57
N ALA A 240 -14.28 1.59 1.93
CA ALA A 240 -14.34 1.16 3.34
C ALA A 240 -13.00 1.40 4.07
N THR A 241 -11.88 1.07 3.41
CA THR A 241 -10.52 1.31 3.90
C THR A 241 -10.27 2.79 4.16
N PHE A 242 -10.72 3.68 3.27
CA PHE A 242 -10.57 5.12 3.47
C PHE A 242 -11.39 5.61 4.67
N ILE A 243 -12.61 5.09 4.86
CA ILE A 243 -13.43 5.40 6.04
C ILE A 243 -12.72 4.96 7.32
N GLU A 244 -12.14 3.76 7.34
CA GLU A 244 -11.37 3.25 8.48
C GLU A 244 -10.12 4.10 8.74
N ALA A 245 -9.36 4.47 7.71
CA ALA A 245 -8.20 5.34 7.82
C ALA A 245 -8.54 6.72 8.43
N LYS A 246 -9.70 7.30 8.08
CA LYS A 246 -10.20 8.53 8.71
C LYS A 246 -10.58 8.34 10.19
N GLU A 247 -11.00 7.16 10.59
CA GLU A 247 -11.25 6.86 12.00
C GLU A 247 -9.94 6.69 12.77
N ILE A 248 -8.93 6.04 12.18
CA ILE A 248 -7.57 5.96 12.75
C ILE A 248 -7.00 7.37 13.01
N GLU A 249 -7.16 8.28 12.04
CA GLU A 249 -6.75 9.68 12.20
C GLU A 249 -7.50 10.37 13.34
N ARG A 250 -8.83 10.23 13.44
CA ARG A 250 -9.65 10.82 14.50
C ARG A 250 -9.26 10.35 15.89
N GLU A 251 -8.86 9.09 16.00
CA GLU A 251 -8.37 8.51 17.24
C GLU A 251 -6.93 8.91 17.56
N GLY A 252 -6.26 9.69 16.70
CA GLY A 252 -4.91 10.19 16.93
C GLY A 252 -3.80 9.20 16.58
N PHE A 253 -4.08 8.23 15.69
CA PHE A 253 -3.13 7.19 15.28
C PHE A 253 -2.59 6.37 16.46
N THR A 254 -3.49 5.88 17.30
CA THR A 254 -3.13 5.19 18.55
C THR A 254 -2.49 3.83 18.29
N GLY A 255 -1.41 3.54 19.03
CA GLY A 255 -0.83 2.20 19.13
C GLY A 255 -0.24 1.65 17.82
N TRP A 256 -0.61 0.41 17.48
CA TRP A 256 -0.15 -0.35 16.31
C TRP A 256 -0.79 0.11 14.98
N LYS A 257 -1.71 1.08 15.02
CA LYS A 257 -2.48 1.50 13.85
C LYS A 257 -1.67 2.26 12.79
N SER A 258 -0.44 2.69 13.10
CA SER A 258 0.45 3.30 12.10
C SER A 258 0.81 2.33 10.97
N ASP A 259 1.05 1.06 11.32
CA ASP A 259 1.34 -0.02 10.39
C ASP A 259 0.17 -0.24 9.42
N LEU A 260 -1.01 -0.58 9.98
CA LEU A 260 -2.24 -0.73 9.23
C LEU A 260 -2.56 0.50 8.37
N PHE A 261 -2.43 1.70 8.91
CA PHE A 261 -2.72 2.93 8.18
C PHE A 261 -1.83 3.11 6.94
N MET A 262 -0.53 2.80 7.04
CA MET A 262 0.37 2.84 5.89
C MET A 262 0.05 1.72 4.88
N GLU A 263 -0.34 0.54 5.36
CA GLU A 263 -0.81 -0.57 4.52
C GLU A 263 -2.05 -0.19 3.71
N GLN A 264 -3.05 0.40 4.38
CA GLN A 264 -4.26 0.92 3.77
C GLN A 264 -3.96 1.94 2.67
N ALA A 265 -3.04 2.87 2.94
CA ALA A 265 -2.63 3.91 1.99
C ALA A 265 -1.96 3.32 0.75
N VAL A 266 -0.97 2.41 0.92
CA VAL A 266 -0.23 1.87 -0.22
C VAL A 266 -1.10 0.97 -1.11
N LEU A 267 -1.91 0.07 -0.55
CA LEU A 267 -2.71 -0.86 -1.34
C LEU A 267 -3.77 -0.10 -2.16
N CYS A 268 -4.57 0.76 -1.52
CA CYS A 268 -5.55 1.54 -2.27
C CYS A 268 -4.93 2.61 -3.18
N GLY A 269 -3.71 3.06 -2.87
CA GLY A 269 -2.90 3.89 -3.76
C GLY A 269 -2.43 3.17 -5.02
N LEU A 270 -2.09 1.87 -4.95
CA LEU A 270 -1.70 1.08 -6.12
C LEU A 270 -2.80 1.02 -7.18
N VAL A 271 -4.06 1.01 -6.75
CA VAL A 271 -5.24 1.04 -7.64
C VAL A 271 -5.77 2.46 -7.90
N GLY A 272 -4.98 3.49 -7.60
CA GLY A 272 -5.18 4.85 -8.07
C GLY A 272 -5.87 5.81 -7.09
N TYR A 273 -6.31 5.39 -5.90
CA TYR A 273 -7.04 6.27 -4.98
C TYR A 273 -6.14 7.28 -4.27
N ARG A 274 -6.12 8.52 -4.77
CA ARG A 274 -5.22 9.57 -4.28
C ARG A 274 -5.59 10.19 -2.92
N TRP A 275 -6.78 9.91 -2.39
CA TRP A 275 -7.27 10.53 -1.15
C TRP A 275 -6.46 10.13 0.09
N PHE A 276 -5.69 9.03 0.02
CA PHE A 276 -4.78 8.60 1.09
C PHE A 276 -3.50 9.45 1.17
N PHE A 277 -3.23 10.33 0.20
CA PHE A 277 -1.93 11.00 0.07
C PHE A 277 -2.02 12.50 0.40
N SER A 278 -2.58 12.80 1.57
CA SER A 278 -2.61 14.17 2.09
C SER A 278 -1.29 14.57 2.77
N GLU A 279 -0.99 15.86 2.79
CA GLU A 279 0.20 16.41 3.48
C GLU A 279 0.16 16.11 4.98
N ASP A 280 -0.98 16.29 5.65
CA ASP A 280 -1.13 16.02 7.09
C ASP A 280 -0.79 14.56 7.43
N TRP A 281 -1.20 13.62 6.57
CA TRP A 281 -0.91 12.20 6.72
C TRP A 281 0.57 11.88 6.46
N LEU A 282 1.18 12.57 5.49
CA LEU A 282 2.61 12.41 5.20
C LEU A 282 3.47 12.92 6.36
N GLN A 283 3.16 14.09 6.92
CA GLN A 283 3.85 14.63 8.09
C GLN A 283 3.75 13.68 9.27
N ARG A 284 2.61 12.99 9.40
CA ARG A 284 2.44 11.96 10.41
C ARG A 284 3.35 10.75 10.16
N ILE A 285 3.44 10.27 8.92
CA ILE A 285 4.36 9.18 8.53
C ILE A 285 5.82 9.56 8.81
N PHE A 286 6.25 10.77 8.45
CA PHE A 286 7.59 11.26 8.79
C PHE A 286 7.87 11.21 10.29
N SER A 287 6.86 11.53 11.12
CA SER A 287 7.02 11.49 12.58
C SER A 287 7.20 10.08 13.16
N TRP A 288 6.90 9.04 12.38
CA TRP A 288 7.08 7.63 12.78
C TRP A 288 8.40 7.02 12.33
N GLN A 289 9.09 7.67 11.38
CA GLN A 289 10.37 7.20 10.89
C GLN A 289 11.44 7.43 11.96
N ASP A 290 12.25 6.40 12.21
CA ASP A 290 13.39 6.53 13.10
C ASP A 290 14.45 7.43 12.46
N PRO A 291 14.88 8.52 13.12
CA PRO A 291 15.75 9.53 12.51
C PRO A 291 17.19 9.03 12.29
N ASP A 292 17.64 8.03 13.05
CA ASP A 292 19.02 7.53 12.98
C ASP A 292 19.18 6.45 11.92
N THR A 293 18.17 5.60 11.77
CA THR A 293 18.22 4.43 10.91
C THR A 293 17.41 4.58 9.64
N GLY A 294 16.36 5.41 9.63
CA GLY A 294 15.40 5.51 8.53
C GLY A 294 14.33 4.42 8.53
N CYS A 295 14.35 3.48 9.48
CA CYS A 295 13.37 2.41 9.58
C CYS A 295 12.07 2.87 10.27
N PHE A 296 11.10 1.98 10.35
CA PHE A 296 9.89 2.19 11.15
C PHE A 296 9.83 1.19 12.30
N LYS A 297 9.49 1.70 13.48
CA LYS A 297 9.34 0.93 14.72
C LYS A 297 7.84 0.80 15.01
N GLY A 298 7.43 -0.37 15.50
CA GLY A 298 6.09 -0.57 16.07
C GLY A 298 6.15 -0.73 17.58
N ILE A 299 5.03 -1.13 18.18
CA ILE A 299 5.04 -1.63 19.56
C ILE A 299 5.57 -3.07 19.51
N PRO A 300 6.75 -3.38 20.10
CA PRO A 300 7.27 -4.74 20.16
C PRO A 300 6.22 -5.72 20.72
N ILE A 301 6.10 -6.90 20.09
CA ILE A 301 5.14 -7.98 20.46
C ILE A 301 5.19 -8.32 21.97
N GLU A 302 6.37 -8.19 22.59
CA GLU A 302 6.61 -8.42 24.02
C GLU A 302 5.89 -7.42 24.94
N LEU A 303 5.57 -6.22 24.45
CA LEU A 303 4.88 -5.17 25.21
C LEU A 303 3.34 -5.26 25.07
N LEU A 304 2.84 -5.82 23.97
CA LEU A 304 1.39 -6.08 23.79
C LEU A 304 0.90 -7.28 24.62
N THR A 305 1.79 -8.23 24.90
CA THR A 305 1.47 -9.47 25.65
C THR A 305 1.52 -9.33 27.18
N ARG A 306 2.04 -8.21 27.71
CA ARG A 306 2.19 -8.00 29.16
C ARG A 306 0.99 -7.36 29.87
N GLY A 307 -0.06 -6.95 29.15
CA GLY A 307 -1.14 -6.13 29.74
C GLY A 307 -2.59 -6.50 29.43
N THR A 308 -2.87 -7.51 28.60
CA THR A 308 -4.23 -7.78 28.11
C THR A 308 -4.56 -9.27 28.05
N ASN A 309 -5.84 -9.60 28.22
CA ASN A 309 -6.35 -10.97 28.13
C ASN A 309 -5.98 -11.59 26.77
N SER A 310 -5.29 -12.72 26.85
CA SER A 310 -4.49 -13.41 25.83
C SER A 310 -5.19 -13.82 24.52
N ALA A 311 -6.50 -13.59 24.36
CA ALA A 311 -7.26 -13.96 23.16
C ALA A 311 -7.24 -12.82 22.12
N ASP A 312 -7.38 -11.58 22.57
CA ASP A 312 -7.55 -10.40 21.72
C ASP A 312 -6.22 -9.96 21.07
N VAL A 313 -5.09 -10.24 21.73
CA VAL A 313 -3.75 -10.02 21.18
C VAL A 313 -3.37 -11.12 20.18
N LYS A 314 -3.81 -12.36 20.38
CA LYS A 314 -3.43 -13.50 19.51
C LYS A 314 -4.08 -13.47 18.12
N HIS A 315 -5.21 -12.79 17.96
CA HIS A 315 -5.84 -12.55 16.64
C HIS A 315 -5.26 -11.31 15.95
N ARG A 316 -4.68 -10.38 16.71
CA ARG A 316 -4.06 -9.13 16.21
C ARG A 316 -2.55 -9.24 15.97
N ILE A 317 -1.92 -10.37 16.29
CA ILE A 317 -0.50 -10.64 16.01
C ILE A 317 -0.38 -11.21 14.59
N LYS A 318 0.18 -10.42 13.67
CA LYS A 318 0.76 -10.89 12.41
C LYS A 318 1.92 -11.83 12.76
N ARG A 319 1.87 -13.08 12.29
CA ARG A 319 2.78 -14.13 12.79
C ARG A 319 4.17 -14.06 12.16
N GLU A 320 4.33 -13.26 11.10
CA GLU A 320 5.59 -13.10 10.36
C GLU A 320 6.30 -11.75 10.61
N GLU A 321 5.78 -10.91 11.52
CA GLU A 321 6.47 -9.68 11.91
C GLU A 321 7.84 -10.01 12.50
N LYS A 322 8.89 -9.43 11.91
CA LYS A 322 10.28 -9.72 12.22
C LYS A 322 10.97 -8.46 12.69
N THR A 323 11.47 -8.51 13.93
CA THR A 323 12.30 -7.45 14.48
C THR A 323 13.70 -7.48 13.85
N LEU A 324 14.12 -6.34 13.31
CA LEU A 324 15.44 -6.08 12.76
C LEU A 324 16.31 -5.31 13.80
N GLY A 325 17.52 -4.92 13.40
CA GLY A 325 18.39 -4.09 14.23
C GLY A 325 17.68 -2.84 14.76
N ASN A 326 18.07 -2.38 15.96
CA ASN A 326 17.56 -1.15 16.60
C ASN A 326 16.05 -1.13 16.90
N GLY A 327 15.37 -2.28 16.92
CA GLY A 327 13.94 -2.39 17.22
C GLY A 327 13.02 -2.04 16.05
N CYS A 328 13.60 -1.94 14.85
CA CYS A 328 12.88 -1.77 13.59
C CYS A 328 12.06 -3.03 13.27
N LEU A 329 10.95 -2.86 12.56
CA LEU A 329 10.07 -3.95 12.17
C LEU A 329 10.06 -4.13 10.65
N CYS A 330 10.19 -5.37 10.18
CA CYS A 330 10.18 -5.69 8.76
C CYS A 330 8.89 -5.21 8.09
N HIS A 331 7.73 -5.60 8.64
CA HIS A 331 6.45 -5.31 8.01
C HIS A 331 6.14 -3.81 8.03
N THR A 332 6.25 -3.16 9.20
CA THR A 332 5.98 -1.71 9.32
C THR A 332 6.89 -0.88 8.41
N THR A 333 8.17 -1.25 8.31
CA THR A 333 9.09 -0.57 7.40
C THR A 333 8.73 -0.84 5.93
N ALA A 334 8.20 -2.02 5.61
CA ALA A 334 7.78 -2.38 4.26
C ALA A 334 6.59 -1.55 3.77
N VAL A 335 5.53 -1.47 4.57
CA VAL A 335 4.33 -0.68 4.23
C VAL A 335 4.65 0.82 4.19
N ALA A 336 5.56 1.30 5.05
CA ALA A 336 6.06 2.66 4.97
C ALA A 336 6.85 2.93 3.68
N THR A 337 7.71 1.98 3.27
CA THR A 337 8.46 2.06 2.00
C THR A 337 7.52 2.21 0.80
N GLY A 338 6.48 1.37 0.74
CA GLY A 338 5.47 1.43 -0.31
C GLY A 338 4.64 2.72 -0.26
N ALA A 339 4.21 3.16 0.93
CA ALA A 339 3.46 4.40 1.11
C ALA A 339 4.28 5.63 0.69
N LEU A 340 5.55 5.72 1.11
CA LEU A 340 6.46 6.81 0.72
C LEU A 340 6.71 6.84 -0.80
N ALA A 341 6.87 5.68 -1.44
CA ALA A 341 6.97 5.60 -2.89
C ALA A 341 5.69 6.08 -3.60
N ALA A 342 4.51 5.71 -3.08
CA ALA A 342 3.24 6.23 -3.57
C ALA A 342 3.13 7.76 -3.37
N TYR A 343 3.57 8.30 -2.23
CA TYR A 343 3.64 9.76 -2.02
C TYR A 343 4.54 10.44 -3.05
N VAL A 344 5.72 9.90 -3.35
CA VAL A 344 6.61 10.44 -4.42
C VAL A 344 5.84 10.54 -5.74
N ARG A 345 5.12 9.48 -6.13
CA ARG A 345 4.29 9.47 -7.34
C ARG A 345 3.18 10.51 -7.29
N TYR A 346 2.35 10.52 -6.25
CA TYR A 346 1.20 11.40 -6.17
C TYR A 346 1.56 12.88 -6.04
N ILE A 347 2.66 13.22 -5.36
CA ILE A 347 3.16 14.60 -5.31
C ILE A 347 3.63 15.02 -6.70
N ALA A 348 4.39 14.17 -7.40
CA ALA A 348 4.84 14.46 -8.76
C ALA A 348 3.67 14.65 -9.74
N GLU A 349 2.67 13.76 -9.72
CA GLU A 349 1.45 13.86 -10.54
C GLU A 349 0.65 15.13 -10.20
N TYR A 350 0.60 15.52 -8.93
CA TYR A 350 -0.03 16.77 -8.51
C TYR A 350 0.70 17.99 -9.09
N GLN A 351 2.04 18.00 -9.05
CA GLN A 351 2.83 19.07 -9.67
C GLN A 351 2.60 19.14 -11.19
N GLN A 352 2.56 18.00 -11.87
CA GLN A 352 2.23 17.91 -13.29
C GLN A 352 0.87 18.56 -13.59
N MET A 353 -0.15 18.21 -12.80
CA MET A 353 -1.50 18.78 -12.93
C MET A 353 -1.51 20.31 -12.71
N LEU A 354 -0.82 20.81 -11.69
CA LEU A 354 -0.72 22.24 -11.43
C LEU A 354 -0.03 22.98 -12.59
N PHE A 355 1.06 22.41 -13.11
CA PHE A 355 1.82 22.99 -14.20
C PHE A 355 1.02 23.08 -15.50
N GLN A 356 0.32 22.00 -15.87
CA GLN A 356 -0.57 21.99 -17.03
C GLN A 356 -1.71 23.02 -16.90
N ARG A 357 -2.25 23.20 -15.69
CA ARG A 357 -3.28 24.23 -15.44
C ARG A 357 -2.73 25.65 -15.59
N ASP A 358 -1.49 25.89 -15.20
CA ASP A 358 -0.83 27.19 -15.35
C ASP A 358 -0.61 27.52 -16.83
N GLN A 359 -0.10 26.55 -17.61
CA GLN A 359 0.11 26.71 -19.05
C GLN A 359 -1.18 27.00 -19.83
N LEU A 360 -2.32 26.45 -19.41
CA LEU A 360 -3.63 26.72 -20.03
C LEU A 360 -4.22 28.09 -19.62
N ALA A 361 -3.72 28.69 -18.54
CA ALA A 361 -4.18 29.98 -18.04
C ALA A 361 -3.41 31.16 -18.66
N THR A 362 -2.23 30.90 -19.23
CA THR A 362 -1.39 31.85 -20.00
C THR A 362 -1.68 31.75 -21.48
#